data_AF-A0A7X6NKI0-F1
#
_entry.id   AF-A0A7X6NKI0-F1
#
_cell.length_a   1.000
_cell.length_b   1.000
_cell.length_c   1.000
_cell.angle_alpha   90.00
_cell.angle_beta   90.00
_cell.angle_gamma   90.00
#
_symmetry.space_group_name_H-M   'P 1'
#
loop_
_entity.id
_entity.type
_entity.pdbx_description
1 polymer ?
#
loop_
_entity_poly.entity_id
_entity_poly.type
_entity_poly.pdbx_seq_one_letter_code
_entity_poly.pdbx_strand_id
1 'polypeptide(L)'
;MIKNKNKIKDTNKIIKYLDDYLMKNHIQFISAPEANKILEEAGLLKDSNNNTGKPLRELLRKGYFPHAYQENGKNSRWKIPHSKNDTVNLHCQEKKDMAGKKQSKNDINELQNRIENSRLNYKPDKTKYLLIAQAPPDNIERFFYYTNVPKHDYLFLGIIGVLYPNLKKEFLESGRNADIKESILLKFKEEGFYLIDLSEFPISYITTSLKDQLPKLADNIKKLADANTRIILIKSDVYEIAFRYLKDRFKNVIDVKIPFPCCGHQNDFKLAFSKSLKLAGYKIEDSKTNKL
;
A
#
# COMPACT_ATOMS: atom_id res chain seq x y z
N MET A 1 -15.41 -34.57 3.48
CA MET A 1 -15.19 -33.76 2.25
C MET A 1 -16.47 -33.25 1.56
N ILE A 2 -17.63 -33.92 1.68
CA ILE A 2 -18.86 -33.57 0.95
C ILE A 2 -19.51 -32.24 1.42
N LYS A 3 -19.46 -31.93 2.74
CA LYS A 3 -20.06 -30.70 3.31
C LYS A 3 -19.44 -29.39 2.78
N ASN A 4 -18.15 -29.37 2.43
CA ASN A 4 -17.49 -28.16 1.93
C ASN A 4 -17.85 -27.86 0.46
N LYS A 5 -18.06 -28.89 -0.38
CA LYS A 5 -18.42 -28.70 -1.80
C LYS A 5 -19.82 -28.07 -1.96
N ASN A 6 -20.79 -28.49 -1.15
CA ASN A 6 -22.14 -27.90 -1.17
C ASN A 6 -22.10 -26.43 -0.71
N LYS A 7 -21.33 -26.14 0.35
CA LYS A 7 -21.20 -24.77 0.87
C LYS A 7 -20.54 -23.80 -0.11
N ILE A 8 -19.56 -24.27 -0.89
CA ILE A 8 -18.93 -23.50 -1.97
C ILE A 8 -19.91 -23.26 -3.13
N LYS A 9 -20.72 -24.26 -3.49
CA LYS A 9 -21.76 -24.13 -4.52
C LYS A 9 -22.83 -23.11 -4.13
N ASP A 10 -23.23 -23.07 -2.86
CA ASP A 10 -24.18 -22.10 -2.33
C ASP A 10 -23.58 -20.69 -2.28
N THR A 11 -22.29 -20.56 -1.98
CA THR A 11 -21.57 -19.27 -2.01
C THR A 11 -21.53 -18.67 -3.41
N ASN A 12 -21.26 -19.47 -4.44
CA ASN A 12 -21.23 -18.96 -5.82
C ASN A 12 -22.61 -18.45 -6.29
N LYS A 13 -23.70 -19.08 -5.84
CA LYS A 13 -25.06 -18.58 -6.11
C LYS A 13 -25.30 -17.22 -5.44
N ILE A 14 -24.85 -17.06 -4.20
CA ILE A 14 -24.95 -15.80 -3.46
C ILE A 14 -24.15 -14.70 -4.17
N ILE A 15 -22.89 -14.98 -4.57
CA ILE A 15 -22.05 -14.02 -5.30
C ILE A 15 -22.74 -13.56 -6.58
N LYS A 16 -23.22 -14.50 -7.41
CA LYS A 16 -23.90 -14.18 -8.66
C LYS A 16 -25.13 -13.29 -8.43
N TYR A 17 -25.93 -13.61 -7.41
CA TYR A 17 -27.13 -12.83 -7.10
C TYR A 17 -26.79 -11.39 -6.68
N LEU A 18 -25.74 -11.22 -5.86
CA LEU A 18 -25.27 -9.89 -5.47
C LEU A 18 -24.70 -9.10 -6.66
N ASP A 19 -23.97 -9.76 -7.56
CA ASP A 19 -23.47 -9.15 -8.80
C ASP A 19 -24.61 -8.60 -9.67
N ASP A 20 -25.62 -9.44 -9.93
CA ASP A 20 -26.80 -9.07 -10.72
C ASP A 20 -27.55 -7.89 -10.08
N TYR A 21 -27.64 -7.86 -8.74
CA TYR A 21 -28.25 -6.76 -8.00
C TYR A 21 -27.45 -5.45 -8.13
N LEU A 22 -26.12 -5.51 -7.97
CA LEU A 22 -25.25 -4.33 -8.10
C LEU A 22 -25.31 -3.75 -9.52
N MET A 23 -25.31 -4.62 -10.54
CA MET A 23 -25.47 -4.22 -11.94
C MET A 23 -26.81 -3.55 -12.21
N LYS A 24 -27.93 -4.17 -11.77
CA LYS A 24 -29.29 -3.67 -12.00
C LYS A 24 -29.53 -2.30 -11.38
N ASN A 25 -28.95 -2.05 -10.21
CA ASN A 25 -29.17 -0.80 -9.46
C ASN A 25 -28.07 0.24 -9.70
N HIS A 26 -27.06 -0.06 -10.53
CA HIS A 26 -25.91 0.80 -10.79
C HIS A 26 -25.13 1.22 -9.51
N ILE A 27 -25.05 0.31 -8.53
CA ILE A 27 -24.38 0.55 -7.24
C ILE A 27 -23.00 -0.13 -7.26
N GLN A 28 -21.97 0.55 -6.76
CA GLN A 28 -20.58 0.05 -6.82
C GLN A 28 -20.26 -1.03 -5.77
N PHE A 29 -20.90 -0.97 -4.60
CA PHE A 29 -20.76 -1.95 -3.53
C PHE A 29 -21.99 -1.92 -2.62
N ILE A 30 -22.21 -3.01 -1.88
CA ILE A 30 -23.26 -3.10 -0.88
C ILE A 30 -22.69 -3.44 0.50
N SER A 31 -23.32 -2.95 1.57
CA SER A 31 -22.91 -3.29 2.93
C SER A 31 -23.40 -4.69 3.33
N ALA A 32 -22.70 -5.35 4.27
CA ALA A 32 -23.14 -6.68 4.72
C ALA A 32 -24.57 -6.74 5.31
N PRO A 33 -25.05 -5.76 6.11
CA PRO A 33 -26.44 -5.75 6.58
C PRO A 33 -27.46 -5.63 5.44
N GLU A 34 -27.22 -4.75 4.48
CA GLU A 34 -28.11 -4.55 3.32
C GLU A 34 -28.12 -5.77 2.40
N ALA A 35 -26.93 -6.32 2.10
CA ALA A 35 -26.80 -7.53 1.29
C ALA A 35 -27.50 -8.72 1.94
N ASN A 36 -27.42 -8.87 3.26
CA ASN A 36 -28.09 -9.95 3.95
C ASN A 36 -29.61 -9.84 3.88
N LYS A 37 -30.17 -8.62 3.94
CA LYS A 37 -31.62 -8.40 3.78
C LYS A 37 -32.11 -8.85 2.40
N ILE A 38 -31.42 -8.46 1.33
CA ILE A 38 -31.82 -8.80 -0.04
C ILE A 38 -31.65 -10.31 -0.30
N LEU A 39 -30.61 -10.93 0.30
CA LEU A 39 -30.43 -12.38 0.22
C LEU A 39 -31.49 -13.16 1.00
N GLU A 40 -32.01 -12.60 2.10
CA GLU A 40 -33.12 -13.16 2.85
C GLU A 40 -34.43 -13.05 2.06
N GLU A 41 -34.73 -11.89 1.48
CA GLU A 41 -35.87 -11.68 0.58
C GLU A 41 -35.83 -12.64 -0.63
N ALA A 42 -34.63 -12.96 -1.13
CA ALA A 42 -34.42 -13.92 -2.20
C ALA A 42 -34.45 -15.41 -1.76
N GLY A 43 -34.58 -15.68 -0.46
CA GLY A 43 -34.53 -17.04 0.11
C GLY A 43 -33.16 -17.72 0.02
N LEU A 44 -32.09 -16.95 -0.24
CA LEU A 44 -30.72 -17.46 -0.44
C LEU A 44 -29.90 -17.51 0.86
N LEU A 45 -30.19 -16.64 1.83
CA LEU A 45 -29.53 -16.62 3.13
C LEU A 45 -30.46 -16.06 4.21
N LYS A 46 -30.86 -16.89 5.17
CA LYS A 46 -31.71 -16.47 6.29
C LYS A 46 -30.93 -15.59 7.28
N ASP A 47 -31.48 -14.45 7.70
CA ASP A 47 -30.85 -13.59 8.70
C ASP A 47 -31.01 -14.18 10.12
N SER A 48 -30.20 -13.70 11.05
CA SER A 48 -30.36 -14.02 12.47
C SER A 48 -31.18 -12.92 13.15
N ASN A 49 -32.28 -13.31 13.81
CA ASN A 49 -33.21 -12.41 14.49
C ASN A 49 -32.55 -11.48 15.52
N ASN A 50 -31.40 -11.88 16.09
CA ASN A 50 -30.72 -11.11 17.14
C ASN A 50 -29.60 -10.19 16.61
N ASN A 51 -29.12 -10.36 15.38
CA ASN A 51 -28.00 -9.59 14.83
C ASN A 51 -28.05 -9.54 13.29
N THR A 52 -28.57 -8.46 12.73
CA THR A 52 -28.71 -8.29 11.28
C THR A 52 -27.38 -8.49 10.54
N GLY A 53 -27.41 -9.28 9.47
CA GLY A 53 -26.24 -9.59 8.65
C GLY A 53 -25.14 -10.41 9.31
N LYS A 54 -25.38 -11.06 10.46
CA LYS A 54 -24.40 -11.98 11.07
C LYS A 54 -24.05 -13.16 10.14
N PRO A 55 -25.01 -13.83 9.48
CA PRO A 55 -24.72 -14.98 8.62
C PRO A 55 -23.78 -14.63 7.46
N LEU A 56 -24.06 -13.53 6.75
CA LEU A 56 -23.17 -13.07 5.68
C LEU A 56 -21.80 -12.64 6.22
N ARG A 57 -21.75 -11.89 7.33
CA ARG A 57 -20.47 -11.48 7.94
C ARG A 57 -19.58 -12.66 8.35
N GLU A 58 -20.15 -13.79 8.75
CA GLU A 58 -19.37 -15.00 9.04
C GLU A 58 -18.77 -15.61 7.77
N LEU A 59 -19.49 -15.60 6.64
CA LEU A 59 -18.95 -16.05 5.36
C LEU A 59 -17.83 -15.13 4.86
N LEU A 60 -18.01 -13.82 5.01
CA LEU A 60 -16.98 -12.81 4.68
C LEU A 60 -15.70 -13.02 5.51
N ARG A 61 -15.84 -13.19 6.84
CA ARG A 61 -14.69 -13.46 7.74
C ARG A 61 -13.96 -14.76 7.43
N LYS A 62 -14.66 -15.76 6.89
CA LYS A 62 -14.08 -17.05 6.49
C LYS A 62 -13.43 -17.01 5.09
N GLY A 63 -13.47 -15.87 4.40
CA GLY A 63 -12.80 -15.67 3.11
C GLY A 63 -13.54 -16.24 1.90
N TYR A 64 -14.85 -16.52 2.02
CA TYR A 64 -15.65 -17.04 0.90
C TYR A 64 -15.94 -16.00 -0.20
N PHE A 65 -15.70 -14.72 0.08
CA PHE A 65 -15.90 -13.58 -0.83
C PHE A 65 -14.57 -12.83 -0.99
N PRO A 66 -13.68 -13.25 -1.91
CA PRO A 66 -12.35 -12.67 -2.02
C PRO A 66 -12.33 -11.19 -2.44
N HIS A 67 -13.42 -10.70 -3.05
CA HIS A 67 -13.58 -9.32 -3.50
C HIS A 67 -14.14 -8.37 -2.41
N ALA A 68 -14.64 -8.90 -1.29
CA ALA A 68 -15.20 -8.09 -0.21
C ALA A 68 -14.14 -7.62 0.78
N TYR A 69 -14.27 -6.39 1.30
CA TYR A 69 -13.26 -5.78 2.18
C TYR A 69 -13.87 -4.89 3.28
N GLN A 70 -13.02 -4.49 4.23
CA GLN A 70 -13.36 -3.62 5.36
C GLN A 70 -12.50 -2.34 5.29
N GLU A 71 -13.12 -1.21 4.94
CA GLU A 71 -12.42 0.05 4.59
C GLU A 71 -11.60 0.64 5.75
N ASN A 72 -12.02 0.46 7.01
CA ASN A 72 -11.34 1.01 8.18
C ASN A 72 -10.71 -0.06 9.09
N GLY A 73 -10.35 -1.22 8.52
CA GLY A 73 -9.72 -2.32 9.27
C GLY A 73 -10.69 -3.16 10.11
N LYS A 74 -10.14 -3.95 11.05
CA LYS A 74 -10.92 -4.91 11.88
C LYS A 74 -12.06 -4.17 12.61
N ASN A 75 -13.26 -4.75 12.55
CA ASN A 75 -14.52 -4.22 13.09
C ASN A 75 -15.20 -3.09 12.31
N SER A 76 -14.66 -2.66 11.16
CA SER A 76 -15.36 -1.71 10.28
C SER A 76 -16.43 -2.39 9.41
N ARG A 77 -17.30 -1.59 8.76
CA ARG A 77 -18.37 -2.12 7.91
C ARG A 77 -17.79 -2.84 6.69
N TRP A 78 -18.33 -4.01 6.39
CA TRP A 78 -17.99 -4.75 5.17
C TRP A 78 -18.58 -4.05 3.95
N LYS A 79 -17.76 -3.91 2.90
CA LYS A 79 -18.17 -3.53 1.55
C LYS A 79 -18.01 -4.73 0.63
N ILE A 80 -19.06 -5.05 -0.12
CA ILE A 80 -19.11 -6.17 -1.06
C ILE A 80 -19.30 -5.56 -2.46
N PRO A 81 -18.22 -5.39 -3.26
CA PRO A 81 -18.31 -4.94 -4.64
C PRO A 81 -18.66 -6.10 -5.59
N HIS A 82 -18.88 -5.79 -6.87
CA HIS A 82 -19.09 -6.79 -7.90
C HIS A 82 -17.88 -7.75 -8.03
N SER A 83 -18.10 -9.04 -8.23
CA SER A 83 -17.06 -10.08 -8.20
C SER A 83 -16.05 -10.00 -9.34
N LYS A 84 -16.51 -9.57 -10.53
CA LYS A 84 -15.66 -9.29 -11.71
C LYS A 84 -15.07 -7.88 -11.73
N ASN A 85 -15.25 -7.12 -10.65
CA ASN A 85 -14.51 -5.88 -10.52
C ASN A 85 -13.05 -6.33 -10.34
N ASP A 86 -12.20 -6.15 -11.35
CA ASP A 86 -10.77 -6.51 -11.36
C ASP A 86 -9.94 -5.71 -10.32
N THR A 87 -10.60 -5.16 -9.31
CA THR A 87 -10.06 -4.42 -8.17
C THR A 87 -9.47 -5.34 -7.09
N VAL A 88 -9.49 -6.66 -7.25
CA VAL A 88 -8.97 -7.62 -6.24
C VAL A 88 -7.43 -7.71 -6.21
N ASN A 89 -6.71 -6.88 -6.96
CA ASN A 89 -5.27 -6.60 -6.72
C ASN A 89 -4.95 -5.11 -6.55
N LEU A 90 -5.94 -4.27 -6.29
CA LEU A 90 -5.82 -2.81 -6.20
C LEU A 90 -6.25 -2.25 -4.84
N HIS A 91 -6.21 -3.05 -3.77
CA HIS A 91 -6.61 -2.58 -2.44
C HIS A 91 -5.57 -1.66 -1.77
N CYS A 92 -5.10 -0.66 -2.50
CA CYS A 92 -4.53 0.57 -1.99
C CYS A 92 -4.85 1.73 -2.95
N GLN A 93 -6.09 1.83 -3.43
CA GLN A 93 -6.62 3.06 -4.05
C GLN A 93 -8.06 3.28 -3.57
N GLU A 94 -8.23 4.19 -2.62
CA GLU A 94 -9.52 4.83 -2.36
C GLU A 94 -9.80 5.79 -3.52
N LYS A 95 -10.98 5.67 -4.15
CA LYS A 95 -11.43 6.53 -5.26
C LYS A 95 -12.28 7.70 -4.76
N LYS A 96 -12.01 8.85 -5.38
CA LYS A 96 -12.93 9.87 -5.90
C LYS A 96 -13.91 10.51 -4.91
N ASP A 97 -13.54 11.73 -4.50
CA ASP A 97 -14.37 12.90 -4.75
C ASP A 97 -13.56 13.87 -5.61
N MET A 98 -14.07 14.16 -6.81
CA MET A 98 -14.02 15.44 -7.54
C MET A 98 -14.18 15.19 -9.04
N ALA A 99 -15.14 15.90 -9.60
CA ALA A 99 -15.40 16.02 -11.02
C ALA A 99 -14.10 16.26 -11.81
N GLY A 100 -14.02 15.67 -13.01
CA GLY A 100 -12.86 15.78 -13.88
C GLY A 100 -12.47 17.24 -14.13
N LYS A 101 -11.39 17.69 -13.49
CA LYS A 101 -10.59 18.81 -13.97
C LYS A 101 -9.47 18.23 -14.81
N LYS A 102 -9.47 18.55 -16.11
CA LYS A 102 -8.31 18.40 -16.98
C LYS A 102 -7.21 19.31 -16.40
N GLN A 103 -6.28 18.74 -15.63
CA GLN A 103 -5.20 19.51 -15.01
C GLN A 103 -4.30 20.09 -16.09
N SER A 104 -3.94 21.37 -15.92
CA SER A 104 -3.09 22.08 -16.88
C SER A 104 -1.66 21.53 -16.80
N LYS A 105 -0.89 21.66 -17.89
CA LYS A 105 0.54 21.29 -17.90
C LYS A 105 1.35 22.03 -16.81
N ASN A 106 0.91 23.23 -16.42
CA ASN A 106 1.53 24.01 -15.35
C ASN A 106 1.27 23.39 -13.97
N ASP A 107 0.07 22.86 -13.73
CA ASP A 107 -0.30 22.21 -12.46
C ASP A 107 0.54 20.95 -12.22
N ILE A 108 0.86 20.20 -13.29
CA ILE A 108 1.70 19.00 -13.23
C ILE A 108 3.15 19.36 -12.90
N ASN A 109 3.69 20.41 -13.51
CA ASN A 109 5.06 20.87 -13.23
C ASN A 109 5.19 21.40 -11.79
N GLU A 110 4.18 22.13 -11.30
CA GLU A 110 4.17 22.62 -9.91
C GLU A 110 4.12 21.45 -8.92
N LEU A 111 3.26 20.46 -9.18
CA LEU A 111 3.19 19.24 -8.38
C LEU A 111 4.55 18.51 -8.35
N GLN A 112 5.20 18.37 -9.51
CA GLN A 112 6.52 17.74 -9.61
C GLN A 112 7.56 18.48 -8.76
N ASN A 113 7.60 19.81 -8.87
CA ASN A 113 8.53 20.62 -8.10
C ASN A 113 8.28 20.49 -6.59
N ARG A 114 7.01 20.47 -6.14
CA ARG A 114 6.65 20.26 -4.73
C ARG A 114 7.14 18.90 -4.22
N ILE A 115 6.98 17.84 -5.00
CA ILE A 115 7.44 16.49 -4.66
C ILE A 115 8.97 16.48 -4.53
N GLU A 116 9.66 16.97 -5.56
CA GLU A 116 11.12 16.89 -5.63
C GLU A 116 11.78 17.76 -4.56
N ASN A 117 11.30 19.00 -4.35
CA ASN A 117 11.79 19.87 -3.29
C ASN A 117 11.66 19.21 -1.91
N SER A 118 10.55 18.51 -1.66
CA SER A 118 10.36 17.77 -0.41
C SER A 118 11.35 16.61 -0.25
N ARG A 119 11.67 15.87 -1.33
CA ARG A 119 12.73 14.85 -1.24
C ARG A 119 14.09 15.47 -0.96
N LEU A 120 14.43 16.57 -1.63
CA LEU A 120 15.74 17.22 -1.54
C LEU A 120 16.05 17.68 -0.11
N ASN A 121 15.05 18.13 0.66
CA ASN A 121 15.22 18.49 2.07
C ASN A 121 15.81 17.33 2.90
N TYR A 122 15.46 16.10 2.55
CA TYR A 122 15.86 14.88 3.25
C TYR A 122 16.83 14.01 2.45
N LYS A 123 17.47 14.56 1.41
CA LYS A 123 18.50 13.85 0.66
C LYS A 123 19.79 13.74 1.49
N PRO A 124 20.36 12.53 1.68
CA PRO A 124 21.62 12.36 2.39
C PRO A 124 22.82 12.85 1.56
N ASP A 125 23.89 13.25 2.25
CA ASP A 125 25.17 13.59 1.58
C ASP A 125 25.73 12.39 0.82
N LYS A 126 25.58 11.19 1.41
CA LYS A 126 25.88 9.91 0.76
C LYS A 126 24.70 8.95 0.89
N THR A 127 24.10 8.58 -0.25
CA THR A 127 23.06 7.55 -0.31
C THR A 127 23.68 6.17 -0.06
N LYS A 128 23.51 5.63 1.14
CA LYS A 128 23.91 4.26 1.49
C LYS A 128 22.84 3.25 1.09
N TYR A 129 21.57 3.62 1.22
CA TYR A 129 20.44 2.77 0.90
C TYR A 129 19.43 3.55 0.05
N LEU A 130 19.24 3.13 -1.20
CA LEU A 130 18.26 3.72 -2.10
C LEU A 130 17.02 2.83 -2.15
N LEU A 131 15.92 3.32 -1.59
CA LEU A 131 14.61 2.67 -1.64
C LEU A 131 13.86 3.14 -2.89
N ILE A 132 13.28 2.22 -3.65
CA ILE A 132 12.50 2.53 -4.85
C ILE A 132 11.07 2.03 -4.64
N ALA A 133 10.14 2.96 -4.44
CA ALA A 133 8.71 2.68 -4.38
C ALA A 133 8.06 2.83 -5.77
N GLN A 134 6.74 2.67 -5.87
CA GLN A 134 6.05 2.66 -7.15
C GLN A 134 5.86 4.07 -7.73
N ALA A 135 5.27 4.95 -6.94
CA ALA A 135 4.81 6.26 -7.34
C ALA A 135 4.46 7.08 -6.09
N PRO A 136 4.53 8.42 -6.16
CA PRO A 136 3.85 9.29 -5.21
C PRO A 136 2.36 8.91 -5.07
N PRO A 137 1.75 9.12 -3.89
CA PRO A 137 0.33 8.86 -3.69
C PRO A 137 -0.54 9.83 -4.49
N ASP A 138 -1.73 9.38 -4.92
CA ASP A 138 -2.71 10.25 -5.60
C ASP A 138 -3.13 11.43 -4.72
N ASN A 139 -3.27 11.21 -3.41
CA ASN A 139 -3.35 12.29 -2.43
C ASN A 139 -1.94 12.70 -2.02
N ILE A 140 -1.46 13.80 -2.58
CA ILE A 140 -0.09 14.25 -2.36
C ILE A 140 0.21 14.64 -0.92
N GLU A 141 -0.79 15.02 -0.13
CA GLU A 141 -0.62 15.33 1.30
C GLU A 141 -0.17 14.11 2.12
N ARG A 142 -0.16 12.91 1.52
CA ARG A 142 0.36 11.67 2.10
C ARG A 142 1.77 11.31 1.63
N PHE A 143 2.45 12.21 0.91
CA PHE A 143 3.78 11.94 0.39
C PHE A 143 4.77 11.62 1.52
N PHE A 144 5.69 10.68 1.26
CA PHE A 144 6.55 10.09 2.29
C PHE A 144 7.32 11.14 3.11
N TYR A 145 7.82 12.17 2.43
CA TYR A 145 8.64 13.24 3.01
C TYR A 145 7.84 14.43 3.58
N TYR A 146 6.51 14.39 3.56
CA TYR A 146 5.71 15.39 4.25
C TYR A 146 5.59 15.04 5.73
N THR A 147 5.78 16.03 6.61
CA THR A 147 5.81 15.83 8.06
C THR A 147 4.39 15.76 8.67
N ASN A 148 3.43 16.47 8.09
CA ASN A 148 2.05 16.48 8.56
C ASN A 148 1.16 15.46 7.82
N VAL A 149 1.19 14.19 8.25
CA VAL A 149 0.39 13.11 7.66
C VAL A 149 -0.44 12.38 8.73
N PRO A 150 -1.66 12.88 9.04
CA PRO A 150 -2.44 12.37 10.18
C PRO A 150 -3.00 10.96 9.95
N LYS A 151 -3.15 10.51 8.69
CA LYS A 151 -3.76 9.22 8.35
C LYS A 151 -3.11 8.58 7.13
N HIS A 152 -3.24 7.26 7.01
CA HIS A 152 -2.86 6.46 5.83
C HIS A 152 -1.40 6.56 5.39
N ASP A 153 -0.50 6.87 6.33
CA ASP A 153 0.94 6.94 6.10
C ASP A 153 1.62 5.55 6.11
N TYR A 154 1.09 4.63 5.31
CA TYR A 154 1.41 3.21 5.42
C TYR A 154 2.87 2.90 5.11
N LEU A 155 3.43 3.50 4.04
CA LEU A 155 4.80 3.26 3.62
C LEU A 155 5.80 3.76 4.67
N PHE A 156 5.61 4.98 5.16
CA PHE A 156 6.43 5.54 6.25
C PHE A 156 6.38 4.64 7.47
N LEU A 157 5.18 4.34 7.99
CA LEU A 157 5.00 3.48 9.17
C LEU A 157 5.54 2.07 9.00
N GLY A 158 5.52 1.54 7.77
CA GLY A 158 6.14 0.25 7.42
C GLY A 158 7.65 0.33 7.58
N ILE A 159 8.28 1.30 6.90
CA ILE A 159 9.73 1.50 6.90
C ILE A 159 10.25 1.78 8.32
N ILE A 160 9.70 2.79 9.00
CA ILE A 160 10.19 3.19 10.32
C ILE A 160 9.86 2.14 11.39
N GLY A 161 8.87 1.28 11.15
CA GLY A 161 8.60 0.15 12.04
C GLY A 161 9.65 -0.95 12.01
N VAL A 162 10.49 -0.96 10.99
CA VAL A 162 11.65 -1.85 10.89
C VAL A 162 12.92 -1.12 11.31
N LEU A 163 13.13 0.11 10.84
CA LEU A 163 14.35 0.86 11.14
C LEU A 163 14.38 1.38 12.58
N TYR A 164 13.27 1.98 13.03
CA TYR A 164 13.21 2.76 14.27
C TYR A 164 11.96 2.40 15.10
N PRO A 165 11.85 1.17 15.61
CA PRO A 165 10.62 0.71 16.28
C PRO A 165 10.21 1.57 17.48
N ASN A 166 11.17 2.11 18.23
CA ASN A 166 10.90 3.00 19.37
C ASN A 166 10.39 4.37 18.91
N LEU A 167 11.03 5.00 17.91
CA LEU A 167 10.57 6.28 17.35
C LEU A 167 9.20 6.14 16.67
N LYS A 168 8.92 5.00 16.02
CA LYS A 168 7.56 4.72 15.51
C LYS A 168 6.53 4.70 16.63
N LYS A 169 6.85 4.07 17.77
CA LYS A 169 5.96 4.01 18.92
C LYS A 169 5.69 5.43 19.44
N GLU A 170 6.73 6.22 19.66
CA GLU A 170 6.64 7.63 20.09
C GLU A 170 5.82 8.49 19.10
N PHE A 171 6.06 8.36 17.80
CA PHE A 171 5.30 9.05 16.77
C PHE A 171 3.80 8.71 16.82
N LEU A 172 3.44 7.45 17.06
CA LEU A 172 2.04 7.06 17.17
C LEU A 172 1.40 7.54 18.49
N GLU A 173 2.13 7.46 19.60
CA GLU A 173 1.67 7.88 20.94
C GLU A 173 1.49 9.40 21.05
N SER A 174 2.29 10.19 20.32
CA SER A 174 2.14 11.64 20.21
C SER A 174 0.96 12.09 19.34
N GLY A 175 0.17 11.16 18.80
CA GLY A 175 -0.92 11.49 17.87
C GLY A 175 -0.42 11.88 16.48
N ARG A 176 0.77 11.40 16.07
CA ARG A 176 1.44 11.70 14.79
C ARG A 176 1.90 13.15 14.69
N ASN A 177 2.53 13.66 15.73
CA ASN A 177 3.12 14.99 15.74
C ASN A 177 4.15 15.17 14.59
N ALA A 178 4.07 16.32 13.91
CA ALA A 178 4.87 16.61 12.72
C ALA A 178 6.38 16.75 13.02
N ASP A 179 6.74 17.33 14.18
CA ASP A 179 8.13 17.52 14.60
C ASP A 179 8.81 16.18 14.88
N ILE A 180 8.07 15.21 15.45
CA ILE A 180 8.57 13.83 15.61
C ILE A 180 8.74 13.16 14.25
N LYS A 181 7.84 13.37 13.29
CA LYS A 181 8.05 12.86 11.92
C LYS A 181 9.29 13.49 11.29
N GLU A 182 9.50 14.79 11.47
CA GLU A 182 10.68 15.49 10.98
C GLU A 182 11.97 14.91 11.57
N SER A 183 12.03 14.70 12.89
CA SER A 183 13.21 14.10 13.54
C SER A 183 13.51 12.70 13.03
N ILE A 184 12.48 11.89 12.75
CA ILE A 184 12.63 10.57 12.13
C ILE A 184 13.17 10.68 10.69
N LEU A 185 12.70 11.64 9.90
CA LEU A 185 13.20 11.87 8.53
C LEU A 185 14.65 12.39 8.53
N LEU A 186 15.03 13.22 9.51
CA LEU A 186 16.41 13.65 9.71
C LEU A 186 17.33 12.48 10.08
N LYS A 187 16.90 11.58 10.97
CA LYS A 187 17.62 10.34 11.27
C LYS A 187 17.73 9.41 10.04
N PHE A 188 16.64 9.29 9.27
CA PHE A 188 16.62 8.54 8.01
C PHE A 188 17.67 9.07 7.01
N LYS A 189 17.76 10.40 6.89
CA LYS A 189 18.81 11.10 6.11
C LYS A 189 20.21 10.83 6.67
N GLU A 190 20.42 11.01 7.97
CA GLU A 190 21.73 10.82 8.63
C GLU A 190 22.27 9.39 8.42
N GLU A 191 21.40 8.39 8.50
CA GLU A 191 21.75 6.99 8.27
C GLU A 191 21.96 6.65 6.78
N GLY A 192 21.76 7.61 5.88
CA GLY A 192 22.03 7.50 4.45
C GLY A 192 20.92 6.82 3.67
N PHE A 193 19.70 6.77 4.18
CA PHE A 193 18.55 6.30 3.42
C PHE A 193 17.98 7.41 2.53
N TYR A 194 17.57 7.04 1.32
CA TYR A 194 16.86 7.91 0.41
C TYR A 194 15.79 7.12 -0.34
N LEU A 195 14.60 7.71 -0.54
CA LEU A 195 13.47 7.08 -1.20
C LEU A 195 13.12 7.84 -2.47
N ILE A 196 13.12 7.12 -3.60
CA ILE A 196 12.61 7.57 -4.90
C ILE A 196 11.48 6.66 -5.36
N ASP A 197 10.84 7.03 -6.47
CA ASP A 197 9.75 6.26 -7.05
C ASP A 197 10.08 5.84 -8.49
N LEU A 198 9.55 4.70 -8.91
CA LEU A 198 9.60 4.22 -10.29
C LEU A 198 8.92 5.20 -11.25
N SER A 199 7.76 5.72 -10.84
CA SER A 199 7.05 6.80 -11.52
C SER A 199 7.26 8.13 -10.80
N GLU A 200 7.57 9.19 -11.55
CA GLU A 200 7.70 10.55 -10.99
C GLU A 200 6.37 11.16 -10.54
N PHE A 201 5.27 10.64 -11.08
CA PHE A 201 3.92 11.11 -10.82
C PHE A 201 3.07 10.02 -10.18
N PRO A 202 1.97 10.37 -9.49
CA PRO A 202 1.00 9.37 -9.08
C PRO A 202 0.52 8.55 -10.27
N ILE A 203 0.19 7.28 -10.04
CA ILE A 203 -0.17 6.35 -11.11
C ILE A 203 -1.40 6.84 -11.91
N SER A 204 -2.31 7.59 -11.29
CA SER A 204 -3.46 8.16 -12.00
C SER A 204 -3.09 9.21 -13.06
N TYR A 205 -1.86 9.73 -13.05
CA TYR A 205 -1.39 10.79 -13.95
C TYR A 205 -0.61 10.26 -15.15
N ILE A 206 -0.15 9.00 -15.11
CA ILE A 206 0.60 8.42 -16.22
C ILE A 206 -0.37 7.80 -17.24
N THR A 207 -0.10 8.05 -18.52
CA THR A 207 -0.85 7.46 -19.64
C THR A 207 -0.13 6.28 -20.28
N THR A 208 1.14 6.09 -19.94
CA THR A 208 2.00 4.99 -20.42
C THR A 208 2.15 3.92 -19.35
N SER A 209 2.77 2.79 -19.72
CA SER A 209 3.00 1.72 -18.76
C SER A 209 4.11 2.10 -17.76
N LEU A 210 4.05 1.56 -16.55
CA LEU A 210 5.14 1.71 -15.56
C LEU A 210 6.49 1.22 -16.09
N LYS A 211 6.48 0.25 -17.01
CA LYS A 211 7.69 -0.28 -17.65
C LYS A 211 8.39 0.79 -18.51
N ASP A 212 7.63 1.71 -19.10
CA ASP A 212 8.18 2.79 -19.93
C ASP A 212 8.95 3.82 -19.10
N GLN A 213 8.78 3.82 -17.78
CA GLN A 213 9.51 4.71 -16.85
C GLN A 213 10.90 4.15 -16.47
N LEU A 214 11.20 2.89 -16.77
CA LEU A 214 12.44 2.22 -16.36
C LEU A 214 13.73 2.89 -16.86
N PRO A 215 13.83 3.41 -18.11
CA PRO A 215 15.03 4.14 -18.55
C PRO A 215 15.31 5.36 -17.69
N LYS A 216 14.27 6.16 -17.42
CA LYS A 216 14.39 7.37 -16.59
C LYS A 216 14.75 7.03 -15.15
N LEU A 217 14.13 6.00 -14.58
CA LEU A 217 14.51 5.49 -13.25
C LEU A 217 15.99 5.11 -13.21
N ALA A 218 16.50 4.39 -14.20
CA ALA A 218 17.92 4.02 -14.24
C ALA A 218 18.85 5.23 -14.30
N ASP A 219 18.50 6.27 -15.04
CA ASP A 219 19.29 7.50 -15.07
C ASP A 219 19.25 8.25 -13.73
N ASN A 220 18.12 8.23 -13.03
CA ASN A 220 18.03 8.77 -11.67
C ASN A 220 18.88 7.95 -10.68
N ILE A 221 18.87 6.61 -10.77
CA ILE A 221 19.72 5.76 -9.93
C ILE A 221 21.20 6.07 -10.17
N LYS A 222 21.67 6.23 -11.42
CA LYS A 222 23.07 6.59 -11.72
C LYS A 222 23.52 7.89 -11.05
N LYS A 223 22.60 8.86 -10.88
CA LYS A 223 22.87 10.14 -10.23
C LYS A 223 22.87 10.05 -8.70
N LEU A 224 22.18 9.05 -8.13
CA LEU A 224 21.91 8.94 -6.70
C LEU A 224 22.69 7.83 -6.01
N ALA A 225 23.17 6.83 -6.77
CA ALA A 225 23.80 5.63 -6.25
C ALA A 225 25.22 5.46 -6.81
N ASP A 226 26.15 5.10 -5.93
CA ASP A 226 27.49 4.64 -6.28
C ASP A 226 27.56 3.10 -6.23
N ALA A 227 28.75 2.53 -6.41
CA ALA A 227 28.96 1.07 -6.38
C ALA A 227 28.65 0.42 -5.01
N ASN A 228 28.63 1.21 -3.93
CA ASN A 228 28.40 0.76 -2.56
C ASN A 228 26.96 1.01 -2.07
N THR A 229 26.22 1.92 -2.71
CA THR A 229 24.80 2.13 -2.41
C THR A 229 24.01 0.84 -2.55
N ARG A 230 23.10 0.51 -1.64
CA ARG A 230 22.27 -0.70 -1.72
C ARG A 230 20.90 -0.32 -2.26
N ILE A 231 20.49 -0.92 -3.37
CA ILE A 231 19.23 -0.59 -4.04
C ILE A 231 18.17 -1.61 -3.63
N ILE A 232 17.08 -1.15 -3.03
CA ILE A 232 15.99 -1.97 -2.48
C ILE A 232 14.68 -1.59 -3.15
N LEU A 233 14.01 -2.56 -3.75
CA LEU A 233 12.72 -2.37 -4.41
C LEU A 233 11.58 -2.62 -3.43
N ILE A 234 10.71 -1.63 -3.27
CA ILE A 234 9.54 -1.70 -2.40
C ILE A 234 8.29 -1.90 -3.25
N LYS A 235 7.44 -2.82 -2.82
CA LYS A 235 6.22 -3.31 -3.51
C LYS A 235 6.51 -4.41 -4.53
N SER A 236 5.59 -5.37 -4.57
CA SER A 236 5.72 -6.58 -5.39
C SER A 236 5.71 -6.29 -6.89
N ASP A 237 4.88 -5.35 -7.34
CA ASP A 237 4.80 -4.95 -8.75
C ASP A 237 6.06 -4.19 -9.21
N VAL A 238 6.63 -3.33 -8.35
CA VAL A 238 7.92 -2.66 -8.62
C VAL A 238 9.02 -3.69 -8.79
N TYR A 239 9.08 -4.70 -7.91
CA TYR A 239 10.03 -5.79 -8.06
C TYR A 239 9.84 -6.54 -9.38
N GLU A 240 8.60 -6.94 -9.70
CA GLU A 240 8.28 -7.68 -10.94
C GLU A 240 8.62 -6.89 -12.22
N ILE A 241 8.39 -5.58 -12.21
CA ILE A 241 8.63 -4.69 -13.35
C ILE A 241 10.12 -4.35 -13.48
N ALA A 242 10.78 -3.99 -12.37
CA ALA A 242 12.08 -3.33 -12.40
C ALA A 242 13.27 -4.22 -12.06
N PHE A 243 13.09 -5.32 -11.31
CA PHE A 243 14.23 -6.07 -10.74
C PHE A 243 15.22 -6.54 -11.80
N ARG A 244 14.76 -7.28 -12.83
CA ARG A 244 15.64 -7.78 -13.89
C ARG A 244 16.34 -6.64 -14.64
N TYR A 245 15.55 -5.63 -15.04
CA TYR A 245 16.05 -4.47 -15.78
C TYR A 245 17.16 -3.72 -15.02
N LEU A 246 16.98 -3.55 -13.71
CA LEU A 246 17.96 -2.87 -12.85
C LEU A 246 19.14 -3.79 -12.51
N LYS A 247 18.92 -5.09 -12.29
CA LYS A 247 19.99 -6.03 -11.92
C LYS A 247 21.04 -6.16 -13.02
N ASP A 248 20.62 -6.10 -14.28
CA ASP A 248 21.52 -6.11 -15.44
C ASP A 248 22.41 -4.86 -15.52
N ARG A 249 22.04 -3.77 -14.83
CA ARG A 249 22.72 -2.46 -14.87
C ARG A 249 23.46 -2.13 -13.57
N PHE A 250 22.98 -2.63 -12.45
CA PHE A 250 23.42 -2.27 -11.11
C PHE A 250 23.65 -3.55 -10.29
N LYS A 251 24.92 -3.84 -9.97
CA LYS A 251 25.30 -5.07 -9.25
C LYS A 251 24.73 -5.13 -7.82
N ASN A 252 24.47 -3.97 -7.24
CA ASN A 252 24.06 -3.67 -5.87
C ASN A 252 22.53 -3.66 -5.63
N VAL A 253 21.73 -4.13 -6.59
CA VAL A 253 20.28 -4.38 -6.39
C VAL A 253 20.07 -5.62 -5.53
N ILE A 254 19.31 -5.46 -4.46
CA ILE A 254 18.96 -6.50 -3.49
C ILE A 254 17.78 -7.32 -4.00
N ASP A 255 17.98 -8.63 -4.11
CA ASP A 255 16.98 -9.57 -4.61
C ASP A 255 16.02 -10.02 -3.50
N VAL A 256 15.10 -9.12 -3.14
CA VAL A 256 14.00 -9.43 -2.23
C VAL A 256 12.73 -8.76 -2.73
N LYS A 257 11.70 -9.57 -2.97
CA LYS A 257 10.35 -9.09 -3.24
C LYS A 257 9.68 -8.65 -1.94
N ILE A 258 9.45 -7.35 -1.78
CA ILE A 258 8.84 -6.75 -0.58
C ILE A 258 7.39 -6.37 -0.92
N PRO A 259 6.35 -6.84 -0.21
CA PRO A 259 4.98 -6.38 -0.44
C PRO A 259 4.80 -4.92 0.00
N PHE A 260 3.65 -4.30 -0.24
CA PHE A 260 3.36 -2.97 0.33
C PHE A 260 2.84 -3.11 1.76
N PRO A 261 3.17 -2.22 2.72
CA PRO A 261 2.75 -2.33 4.12
C PRO A 261 1.29 -1.91 4.38
N CYS A 262 0.34 -2.35 3.55
CA CYS A 262 -1.10 -2.12 3.74
C CYS A 262 -1.88 -3.43 3.86
N CYS A 263 -3.16 -3.31 4.26
CA CYS A 263 -4.18 -4.35 4.04
C CYS A 263 -3.84 -5.76 4.56
N GLY A 264 -3.17 -5.87 5.71
CA GLY A 264 -2.80 -7.14 6.33
C GLY A 264 -1.38 -7.60 6.05
N HIS A 265 -0.67 -6.95 5.11
CA HIS A 265 0.71 -7.28 4.75
C HIS A 265 1.76 -6.59 5.64
N GLN A 266 1.38 -6.01 6.77
CA GLN A 266 2.35 -5.32 7.64
C GLN A 266 3.43 -6.28 8.17
N ASN A 267 3.04 -7.51 8.51
CA ASN A 267 3.99 -8.53 8.97
C ASN A 267 4.88 -9.02 7.83
N ASP A 268 4.30 -9.28 6.65
CA ASP A 268 5.05 -9.71 5.46
C ASP A 268 6.06 -8.64 5.03
N PHE A 269 5.63 -7.36 5.03
CA PHE A 269 6.51 -6.22 4.79
C PHE A 269 7.66 -6.20 5.79
N LYS A 270 7.35 -6.31 7.09
CA LYS A 270 8.37 -6.30 8.15
C LYS A 270 9.41 -7.40 7.90
N LEU A 271 8.98 -8.63 7.66
CA LEU A 271 9.88 -9.76 7.43
C LEU A 271 10.73 -9.58 6.17
N ALA A 272 10.11 -9.20 5.05
CA ALA A 272 10.81 -9.03 3.78
C ALA A 272 11.78 -7.83 3.81
N PHE A 273 11.37 -6.69 4.37
CA PHE A 273 12.21 -5.51 4.48
C PHE A 273 13.36 -5.73 5.49
N SER A 274 13.12 -6.41 6.62
CA SER A 274 14.21 -6.82 7.51
C SER A 274 15.21 -7.74 6.80
N LYS A 275 14.74 -8.67 5.98
CA LYS A 275 15.62 -9.55 5.17
C LYS A 275 16.44 -8.73 4.17
N SER A 276 15.84 -7.78 3.45
CA SER A 276 16.57 -6.95 2.49
C SER A 276 17.64 -6.09 3.16
N LEU A 277 17.35 -5.52 4.34
CA LEU A 277 18.30 -4.73 5.12
C LEU A 277 19.49 -5.58 5.58
N LYS A 278 19.26 -6.81 6.06
CA LYS A 278 20.33 -7.74 6.43
C LYS A 278 21.24 -8.06 5.23
N LEU A 279 20.66 -8.34 4.07
CA LEU A 279 21.41 -8.58 2.82
C LEU A 279 22.16 -7.32 2.34
N ALA A 280 21.63 -6.15 2.63
CA ALA A 280 22.26 -4.86 2.37
C ALA A 280 23.40 -4.53 3.36
N GLY A 281 23.58 -5.33 4.42
CA GLY A 281 24.58 -5.11 5.47
C GLY A 281 24.15 -4.11 6.55
N TYR A 282 22.87 -3.74 6.59
CA TYR A 282 22.34 -2.89 7.65
C TYR A 282 22.08 -3.70 8.92
N LYS A 283 22.58 -3.20 10.05
CA LYS A 283 22.32 -3.77 11.38
C LYS A 283 21.07 -3.12 11.94
N ILE A 284 20.00 -3.89 12.05
CA ILE A 284 18.78 -3.45 12.74
C ILE A 284 19.07 -3.52 14.24
N GLU A 285 18.89 -2.41 14.95
CA GLU A 285 18.99 -2.42 16.41
C GLU A 285 17.88 -3.32 16.99
N ASP A 286 18.29 -4.43 17.61
CA ASP A 286 17.34 -5.29 18.29
C ASP A 286 16.81 -4.58 19.55
N SER A 287 15.50 -4.39 19.60
CA SER A 287 14.75 -3.86 20.76
C SER A 287 14.98 -4.61 22.10
N LYS A 288 15.79 -5.67 22.11
CA LYS A 288 16.11 -6.48 23.30
C LYS A 288 17.38 -6.07 24.04
N THR A 289 18.18 -5.15 23.50
CA THR A 289 19.50 -4.81 24.07
C THR A 289 19.56 -3.59 24.99
N ASN A 290 18.46 -2.85 25.17
CA ASN A 290 18.40 -1.72 26.13
C ASN A 290 17.60 -2.08 27.39
N LYS A 291 17.98 -3.19 28.03
CA LYS A 291 17.73 -3.43 29.45
C LYS A 291 19.09 -3.66 30.12
N LEU A 292 19.76 -2.55 30.41
CA LEU A 292 20.82 -2.45 31.42
C LEU A 292 20.46 -1.23 32.27
#